data_AF-A0A1I1VC63-F1
#
_entry.id   AF-A0A1I1VC63-F1
#
_cell.length_a   1.000
_cell.length_b   1.000
_cell.length_c   1.000
_cell.angle_alpha   90.00
_cell.angle_beta   90.00
_cell.angle_gamma   90.00
#
_symmetry.space_group_name_H-M   'P 1'
#
loop_
_entity.id
_entity.type
_entity.pdbx_description
1 polymer ?
#
loop_
_entity_poly.entity_id
_entity_poly.type
_entity_poly.pdbx_seq_one_letter_code
_entity_poly.pdbx_strand_id
1 'polypeptide(L)'
;MTEANTPPNPADLDSLDAIADCLADAFEDGEGAVISQAMKAVAQAPGLGELAAAVGMGREDLQAALAAEEFNLDLTLEIMKVVDLHMSGGRA
;
A
#
# COMPACT_ATOMS: atom_id res chain seq x y z
N MET A 1 -13.92 4.36 -17.26
CA MET A 1 -12.67 4.45 -18.02
C MET A 1 -11.64 3.77 -17.14
N THR A 2 -11.29 2.52 -17.44
CA THR A 2 -10.42 1.67 -16.62
C THR A 2 -9.06 1.63 -17.30
N GLU A 3 -8.29 2.69 -17.14
CA GLU A 3 -6.87 2.78 -17.46
C GLU A 3 -6.17 2.81 -16.09
N ALA A 4 -5.27 1.93 -15.68
CA ALA A 4 -4.51 0.92 -16.37
C ALA A 4 -4.11 -0.16 -15.35
N ASN A 5 -4.30 -1.44 -15.69
CA ASN A 5 -3.70 -2.56 -14.94
C ASN A 5 -2.18 -2.64 -15.28
N THR A 6 -1.48 -1.54 -15.05
CA THR A 6 -0.02 -1.50 -15.13
C THR A 6 0.46 -2.02 -13.78
N PRO A 7 1.28 -3.09 -13.74
CA PRO A 7 1.78 -3.60 -12.46
C PRO A 7 2.47 -2.45 -11.72
N PRO A 8 2.09 -2.19 -10.46
CA PRO A 8 2.64 -1.08 -9.71
C PRO A 8 4.15 -1.24 -9.61
N ASN A 9 4.86 -0.24 -10.11
CA ASN A 9 6.30 -0.27 -10.14
C ASN A 9 6.81 0.21 -8.78
N PRO A 10 7.56 -0.62 -8.03
CA PRO A 10 8.07 -0.24 -6.71
C PRO A 10 8.94 1.01 -6.73
N ALA A 11 9.57 1.34 -7.87
CA ALA A 11 10.39 2.53 -8.00
C ALA A 11 9.59 3.85 -7.95
N ASP A 12 8.31 3.82 -8.36
CA ASP A 12 7.42 4.98 -8.33
C ASP A 12 6.73 5.16 -6.96
N LEU A 13 6.92 4.20 -6.05
CA LEU A 13 6.38 4.19 -4.69
C LEU A 13 7.38 4.80 -3.69
N ASP A 14 7.95 5.95 -4.03
CA ASP A 14 9.00 6.60 -3.23
C ASP A 14 8.48 7.33 -1.98
N SER A 15 7.17 7.59 -1.93
CA SER A 15 6.52 8.39 -0.88
C SER A 15 5.24 7.70 -0.36
N LEU A 16 4.81 8.05 0.86
CA LEU A 16 3.55 7.53 1.43
C LEU A 16 2.33 7.78 0.53
N ASP A 17 2.27 8.94 -0.13
CA ASP A 17 1.15 9.32 -1.02
C ASP A 17 1.03 8.38 -2.23
N ALA A 18 2.16 8.07 -2.89
CA ALA A 18 2.20 7.15 -4.02
C ALA A 18 1.80 5.72 -3.62
N ILE A 19 2.22 5.29 -2.43
CA ILE A 19 1.81 4.01 -1.83
C ILE A 19 0.32 3.99 -1.54
N ALA A 20 -0.20 5.07 -0.96
CA ALA A 20 -1.61 5.22 -0.63
C ALA A 20 -2.48 5.16 -1.88
N ASP A 21 -2.12 5.90 -2.93
CA ASP A 21 -2.82 5.91 -4.22
C ASP A 21 -2.83 4.53 -4.88
N CYS A 22 -1.67 3.86 -4.94
CA CYS A 22 -1.54 2.52 -5.47
C CYS A 22 -2.39 1.48 -4.73
N LEU A 23 -2.40 1.53 -3.40
CA LEU A 23 -3.19 0.61 -2.60
C LEU A 23 -4.68 0.89 -2.74
N ALA A 24 -5.09 2.16 -2.77
CA ALA A 24 -6.48 2.55 -2.97
C ALA A 24 -7.03 2.03 -4.31
N ASP A 25 -6.28 2.21 -5.40
CA ASP A 25 -6.65 1.69 -6.72
C ASP A 25 -6.80 0.15 -6.71
N ALA A 26 -5.85 -0.55 -6.08
CA ALA A 26 -5.91 -2.01 -5.95
C ALA A 26 -7.11 -2.48 -5.11
N PHE A 27 -7.49 -1.75 -4.06
CA PHE A 27 -8.67 -2.05 -3.26
C PHE A 27 -9.98 -1.70 -3.98
N GLU A 28 -10.02 -0.63 -4.79
CA GLU A 28 -11.17 -0.28 -5.63
C GLU A 28 -11.45 -1.32 -6.70
N ASP A 29 -10.39 -1.92 -7.28
CA ASP A 29 -10.52 -3.01 -8.24
C ASP A 29 -11.11 -4.27 -7.58
N GLY A 30 -10.74 -4.53 -6.31
CA GLY A 30 -11.31 -5.60 -5.50
C GLY A 30 -10.86 -7.01 -5.91
N GLU A 31 -9.95 -7.13 -6.87
CA GLU A 31 -9.41 -8.41 -7.33
C GLU A 31 -8.21 -8.82 -6.46
N GLY A 32 -8.27 -10.02 -5.86
CA GLY A 32 -7.23 -10.49 -4.94
C GLY A 32 -5.83 -10.55 -5.58
N ALA A 33 -5.75 -10.82 -6.89
CA ALA A 33 -4.48 -10.82 -7.61
C ALA A 33 -3.84 -9.42 -7.68
N VAL A 34 -4.65 -8.38 -7.94
CA VAL A 34 -4.22 -6.98 -8.02
C VAL A 34 -3.77 -6.49 -6.65
N ILE A 35 -4.54 -6.80 -5.61
CA ILE A 35 -4.19 -6.48 -4.20
C ILE A 35 -2.87 -7.13 -3.83
N SER A 36 -2.70 -8.44 -4.05
CA SER A 36 -1.44 -9.14 -3.78
C SER A 36 -0.25 -8.54 -4.54
N GLN A 37 -0.46 -8.05 -5.76
CA GLN A 37 0.58 -7.46 -6.59
C GLN A 37 0.98 -6.07 -6.10
N ALA A 38 0.01 -5.24 -5.70
CA ALA A 38 0.25 -3.95 -5.05
C ALA A 38 1.00 -4.12 -3.72
N MET A 39 0.58 -5.07 -2.88
CA MET A 39 1.27 -5.38 -1.61
C MET A 39 2.74 -5.77 -1.84
N LYS A 40 3.03 -6.57 -2.87
CA LYS A 40 4.41 -6.96 -3.24
C LYS A 40 5.23 -5.79 -3.78
N ALA A 41 4.61 -4.86 -4.50
CA ALA A 41 5.28 -3.64 -4.95
C ALA A 41 5.60 -2.73 -3.76
N VAL A 42 4.64 -2.52 -2.86
CA VAL A 42 4.84 -1.72 -1.63
C VAL A 42 5.94 -2.32 -0.75
N ALA A 43 6.02 -3.66 -0.64
CA ALA A 43 7.09 -4.33 0.10
C ALA A 43 8.51 -4.02 -0.43
N GLN A 44 8.64 -3.69 -1.72
CA GLN A 44 9.91 -3.36 -2.38
C GLN A 44 10.10 -1.84 -2.55
N ALA A 45 9.13 -1.05 -2.13
CA ALA A 45 9.09 0.38 -2.34
C ALA A 45 10.11 1.12 -1.45
N PRO A 46 10.73 2.21 -1.93
CA PRO A 46 11.52 3.10 -1.10
C PRO A 46 10.69 3.74 0.02
N GLY A 47 9.43 4.09 -0.26
CA GLY A 47 8.50 4.75 0.66
C GLY A 47 7.93 3.83 1.76
N LEU A 48 8.25 2.54 1.76
CA LEU A 48 7.74 1.58 2.75
C LEU A 48 7.99 2.01 4.20
N GLY A 49 9.11 2.71 4.45
CA GLY A 49 9.43 3.23 5.77
C GLY A 49 8.41 4.25 6.30
N GLU A 50 7.87 5.10 5.41
CA GLU A 50 6.85 6.07 5.80
C GLU A 50 5.51 5.39 6.10
N LEU A 51 5.12 4.40 5.27
CA LEU A 51 3.93 3.60 5.53
C LEU A 51 4.04 2.86 6.86
N ALA A 52 5.17 2.21 7.11
CA ALA A 52 5.42 1.51 8.37
C ALA A 52 5.30 2.45 9.58
N ALA A 53 5.90 3.64 9.49
CA ALA A 53 5.79 4.66 10.54
C ALA A 53 4.34 5.10 10.76
N ALA A 54 3.56 5.26 9.69
CA ALA A 54 2.16 5.69 9.77
C ALA A 54 1.23 4.61 10.33
N VAL A 55 1.50 3.33 10.02
CA VAL A 55 0.80 2.16 10.59
C VAL A 55 1.29 1.86 12.03
N GLY A 56 2.40 2.46 12.47
CA GLY A 56 2.98 2.20 13.78
C GLY A 56 3.73 0.86 13.87
N MET A 57 4.16 0.32 12.74
CA MET A 57 4.89 -0.94 12.62
C MET A 57 6.36 -0.69 12.21
N GLY A 58 7.25 -1.64 12.51
CA GLY A 58 8.62 -1.60 12.00
C GLY A 58 8.67 -1.85 10.50
N ARG A 59 9.55 -1.14 9.77
CA ARG A 59 9.71 -1.33 8.31
C ARG A 59 9.96 -2.79 7.92
N GLU A 60 10.81 -3.49 8.67
CA GLU A 60 11.14 -4.90 8.40
C GLU A 60 9.95 -5.83 8.66
N ASP A 61 9.15 -5.54 9.69
CA ASP A 61 7.96 -6.32 10.05
C ASP A 61 6.87 -6.15 8.99
N LEU A 62 6.61 -4.91 8.56
CA LEU A 62 5.68 -4.62 7.48
C LEU A 62 6.15 -5.24 6.16
N GLN A 63 7.44 -5.11 5.84
CA GLN A 63 8.03 -5.73 4.65
C GLN A 63 7.83 -7.25 4.67
N ALA A 64 8.11 -7.90 5.79
CA ALA A 64 7.98 -9.34 5.93
C ALA A 64 6.52 -9.79 5.80
N ALA A 65 5.58 -9.09 6.44
CA ALA A 65 4.16 -9.38 6.35
C ALA A 65 3.64 -9.27 4.90
N LEU A 66 4.00 -8.18 4.20
CA LEU A 66 3.62 -7.95 2.80
C LEU A 66 4.26 -8.97 1.85
N ALA A 67 5.55 -9.28 2.05
CA ALA A 67 6.28 -10.22 1.19
C ALA A 67 5.87 -11.68 1.40
N ALA A 68 5.54 -12.06 2.65
CA ALA A 68 5.07 -13.40 2.98
C ALA A 68 3.59 -13.60 2.60
N GLU A 69 2.88 -12.55 2.17
CA GLU A 69 1.42 -12.57 1.98
C GLU A 69 0.67 -12.97 3.27
N GLU A 70 1.32 -12.81 4.43
CA GLU A 70 0.82 -13.12 5.79
C GLU A 70 0.17 -11.87 6.41
N PHE A 71 -0.35 -10.96 5.59
CA PHE A 71 -1.13 -9.83 6.07
C PHE A 71 -2.56 -10.28 6.37
N ASN A 72 -2.95 -10.19 7.64
CA ASN A 72 -4.33 -10.45 8.05
C ASN A 72 -5.23 -9.28 7.67
N LEU A 73 -6.54 -9.52 7.65
CA LEU A 73 -7.55 -8.49 7.41
C LEU A 73 -7.37 -7.28 8.33
N ASP A 74 -6.96 -7.48 9.59
CA ASP A 74 -6.65 -6.40 10.52
C ASP A 74 -5.54 -5.46 10.02
N LEU A 75 -4.45 -6.02 9.49
CA LEU A 75 -3.34 -5.23 8.93
C LEU A 75 -3.79 -4.50 7.67
N THR A 76 -4.56 -5.16 6.80
CA THR A 76 -5.17 -4.54 5.62
C THR A 76 -6.05 -3.35 6.00
N LEU A 77 -6.88 -3.49 7.06
CA LEU A 77 -7.75 -2.42 7.55
C LEU A 77 -6.96 -1.27 8.19
N GLU A 78 -5.89 -1.56 8.92
CA GLU A 78 -4.97 -0.53 9.46
C GLU A 78 -4.33 0.28 8.33
N ILE A 79 -3.78 -0.39 7.32
CA ILE A 79 -3.22 0.25 6.13
C ILE A 79 -4.28 1.11 5.44
N MET A 80 -5.49 0.56 5.21
CA MET A 80 -6.58 1.29 4.58
C MET A 80 -6.99 2.54 5.38
N LYS A 81 -7.03 2.47 6.72
CA LYS A 81 -7.30 3.64 7.57
C LYS A 81 -6.20 4.70 7.44
N VAL A 82 -4.93 4.29 7.46
CA VAL A 82 -3.80 5.21 7.31
C VAL A 82 -3.84 5.90 5.95
N VAL A 83 -4.11 5.13 4.90
CA VAL A 83 -4.28 5.63 3.53
C VAL A 83 -5.45 6.62 3.45
N ASP A 84 -6.62 6.28 3.99
CA ASP A 84 -7.80 7.16 4.02
C ASP A 84 -7.54 8.46 4.80
N LEU A 85 -6.87 8.36 5.96
CA LEU A 85 -6.47 9.52 6.77
C LEU A 85 -5.45 10.41 6.05
N HIS A 86 -4.49 9.81 5.33
CA HIS A 86 -3.50 10.53 4.55
C HIS A 86 -4.16 11.27 3.37
N MET A 87 -5.04 10.59 2.64
CA MET A 87 -5.78 11.16 1.50
C MET A 87 -6.75 12.26 1.93
N SER A 88 -7.41 12.14 3.09
CA SER A 88 -8.25 13.20 3.65
C SER A 88 -7.47 14.45 4.09
N GLY A 89 -6.19 14.30 4.45
CA GLY A 89 -5.33 15.42 4.85
C GLY A 89 -4.72 16.22 3.70
N GLY A 90 -4.60 15.64 2.50
CA GLY A 90 -3.87 16.21 1.36
C GLY A 90 -4.71 17.05 0.37
N ARG A 91 -6.01 17.20 0.59
CA ARG A 91 -6.92 17.90 -0.34
C ARG A 91 -7.59 19.10 0.35
N ALA A 92 -6.86 20.21 0.46
CA ALA A 92 -7.42 21.53 0.78
C ALA A 92 -6.80 22.59 -0.12
#